data_AF-A0A7R9ZKL3-F1
#
_entry.id   AF-A0A7R9ZKL3-F1
#
_cell.length_a   1.000
_cell.length_b   1.000
_cell.length_c   1.000
_cell.angle_alpha   90.00
_cell.angle_beta   90.00
_cell.angle_gamma   90.00
#
_symmetry.space_group_name_H-M   'P 1'
#
loop_
_entity.id
_entity.type
_entity.pdbx_description
1 polymer ?
#
loop_
_entity_poly.entity_id
_entity_poly.type
_entity_poly.pdbx_seq_one_letter_code
_entity_poly.pdbx_strand_id
1 'polypeptide(L)'
;DAAGVDGRSPTGDLQILTNELTAYADGDMMKRPALLVANKMDLLTEAQQQKVLRELHAIAADMGIRLENEVMGISAGVTGQGLGGLSKRIRNIVTKAEAMAVT
;
A
#
# COMPACT_ATOMS: atom_id res chain seq x y z
N ASP A 1 -8.04 3.16 -3.11
CA ASP A 1 -8.93 3.93 -2.21
C ASP A 1 -9.60 2.91 -1.30
N ALA A 2 -9.48 3.00 0.03
CA ALA A 2 -9.98 1.95 0.91
C ALA A 2 -11.51 2.01 1.11
N ALA A 3 -12.10 3.19 0.98
CA ALA A 3 -13.53 3.40 1.19
C ALA A 3 -14.38 3.02 -0.03
N GLY A 4 -13.74 2.70 -1.17
CA GLY A 4 -14.46 2.34 -2.40
C GLY A 4 -15.32 3.47 -2.94
N VAL A 5 -14.85 4.72 -2.82
CA VAL A 5 -15.55 5.90 -3.37
C VAL A 5 -15.83 5.66 -4.85
N ASP A 6 -17.05 6.01 -5.27
CA ASP A 6 -17.61 5.76 -6.61
C ASP A 6 -17.97 4.28 -6.89
N GLY A 7 -18.16 3.47 -5.84
CA GLY A 7 -18.59 2.07 -5.97
C GLY A 7 -17.48 1.10 -6.39
N ARG A 8 -16.21 1.52 -6.26
CA ARG A 8 -15.06 0.71 -6.65
C ARG A 8 -14.65 -0.28 -5.56
N SER A 9 -14.03 -1.37 -5.97
CA SER A 9 -13.45 -2.36 -5.07
C SER A 9 -11.99 -1.98 -4.75
N PRO A 10 -11.61 -1.75 -3.48
CA PRO A 10 -10.21 -1.47 -3.11
C PRO A 10 -9.24 -2.57 -3.55
N THR A 11 -9.70 -3.82 -3.51
CA THR A 11 -8.91 -4.99 -3.91
C THR A 11 -8.85 -5.14 -5.42
N GLY A 12 -9.94 -4.81 -6.13
CA GLY A 12 -9.96 -4.75 -7.59
C GLY A 12 -9.05 -3.65 -8.14
N ASP A 13 -9.08 -2.46 -7.52
CA ASP A 13 -8.18 -1.34 -7.83
C ASP A 13 -6.70 -1.78 -7.69
N LEU A 14 -6.37 -2.47 -6.59
CA LEU A 14 -5.03 -2.99 -6.38
C LEU A 14 -4.64 -4.00 -7.48
N GLN A 15 -5.55 -4.89 -7.85
CA GLN A 15 -5.27 -5.90 -8.87
C GLN A 15 -5.02 -5.29 -10.25
N ILE A 16 -5.80 -4.27 -10.62
CA ILE A 16 -5.58 -3.52 -11.86
C ILE A 16 -4.20 -2.84 -11.82
N LEU A 17 -3.91 -2.09 -10.74
CA LEU A 17 -2.65 -1.38 -10.61
C LEU A 17 -1.43 -2.31 -10.66
N THR A 18 -1.50 -3.47 -10.00
CA THR A 18 -0.39 -4.42 -9.99
C THR A 18 -0.18 -5.08 -11.36
N ASN A 19 -1.25 -5.33 -12.12
CA ASN A 19 -1.13 -5.81 -13.50
C ASN A 19 -0.44 -4.75 -14.39
N GLU A 20 -0.80 -3.47 -14.22
CA GLU A 20 -0.13 -2.35 -14.91
C GLU A 20 1.36 -2.27 -14.55
N LEU A 21 1.70 -2.37 -13.26
CA LEU A 21 3.09 -2.36 -12.79
C LEU A 21 3.89 -3.55 -13.29
N THR A 22 3.26 -4.73 -13.42
CA THR A 22 3.90 -5.94 -13.95
C THR A 22 4.21 -5.79 -15.44
N ALA A 23 3.32 -5.14 -16.20
CA ALA A 23 3.54 -4.87 -17.62
C ALA A 23 4.61 -3.77 -17.86
N TYR A 24 4.88 -2.93 -16.86
CA TYR A 24 5.84 -1.84 -16.98
C TYR A 24 7.29 -2.31 -16.77
N ALA A 25 8.20 -1.89 -17.66
CA ALA A 25 9.64 -2.16 -17.59
C ALA A 25 9.98 -3.65 -17.34
N ASP A 26 9.34 -4.55 -18.11
CA ASP A 26 9.51 -6.01 -18.01
C ASP A 26 9.33 -6.57 -16.58
N GLY A 27 8.44 -5.97 -15.80
CA GLY A 27 8.13 -6.37 -14.43
C GLY A 27 9.19 -5.96 -13.40
N ASP A 28 10.16 -5.13 -13.75
CA ASP A 28 11.21 -4.72 -12.81
C ASP A 28 10.65 -3.93 -11.60
N MET A 29 9.54 -3.23 -11.79
CA MET A 29 8.83 -2.55 -10.70
C MET A 29 8.38 -3.50 -9.59
N MET A 30 8.05 -4.75 -9.92
CA MET A 30 7.61 -5.76 -8.94
C MET A 30 8.74 -6.25 -8.03
N LYS A 31 10.00 -6.08 -8.44
CA LYS A 31 11.18 -6.46 -7.62
C LYS A 31 11.51 -5.42 -6.55
N ARG A 32 11.00 -4.20 -6.69
CA ARG A 32 11.31 -3.07 -5.82
C ARG A 32 10.53 -3.19 -4.51
N PRO A 33 11.16 -2.85 -3.36
CA PRO A 33 10.44 -2.73 -2.09
C PRO A 33 9.24 -1.79 -2.21
N ALA A 34 8.08 -2.23 -1.75
CA ALA A 34 6.82 -1.49 -1.86
C ALA A 34 6.21 -1.21 -0.48
N LEU A 35 5.47 -0.10 -0.41
CA LEU A 35 4.55 0.22 0.68
C LEU A 35 3.14 0.27 0.10
N LEU A 36 2.22 -0.49 0.70
CA LEU A 36 0.81 -0.40 0.37
C LEU A 36 0.08 0.43 1.42
N VAL A 37 -0.65 1.45 0.96
CA VAL A 37 -1.29 2.45 1.81
C VAL A 37 -2.78 2.53 1.47
N ALA A 38 -3.62 2.11 2.41
CA ALA A 38 -5.06 2.21 2.37
C ALA A 38 -5.49 3.60 2.85
N ASN A 39 -5.77 4.51 1.91
CA ASN A 39 -6.22 5.88 2.21
C ASN A 39 -7.75 5.96 2.37
N LYS A 40 -8.23 7.02 3.04
CA LYS A 40 -9.64 7.31 3.37
C LYS A 40 -10.25 6.40 4.44
N MET A 41 -9.43 5.95 5.39
CA MET A 41 -9.90 5.08 6.48
C MET A 41 -10.95 5.76 7.39
N ASP A 42 -10.97 7.09 7.43
CA ASP A 42 -11.93 7.89 8.18
C ASP A 42 -13.39 7.68 7.74
N LEU A 43 -13.62 7.17 6.53
CA LEU A 43 -14.97 6.86 6.02
C LEU A 43 -15.46 5.46 6.41
N LEU A 44 -14.62 4.68 7.10
CA LEU A 44 -14.89 3.29 7.45
C LEU A 44 -15.00 3.12 8.96
N THR A 45 -15.94 2.27 9.39
CA THR A 45 -15.97 1.77 10.78
C THR A 45 -14.74 0.92 11.09
N GLU A 46 -14.37 0.78 12.36
CA GLU A 46 -13.21 -0.02 12.77
C GLU A 46 -13.26 -1.46 12.24
N ALA A 47 -14.44 -2.10 12.24
CA ALA A 47 -14.61 -3.44 11.70
C ALA A 47 -14.34 -3.49 10.18
N GLN A 48 -14.80 -2.49 9.43
CA GLN A 48 -14.53 -2.37 8.00
C GLN A 48 -13.06 -2.06 7.72
N GLN A 49 -12.43 -1.20 8.53
CA GLN A 49 -11.00 -0.91 8.45
C GLN A 49 -10.16 -2.19 8.60
N GLN A 50 -10.45 -2.99 9.64
CA GLN A 50 -9.76 -4.27 9.85
C GLN A 50 -10.02 -5.27 8.72
N LYS A 51 -11.21 -5.27 8.14
CA LYS A 51 -11.55 -6.14 7.00
C LYS A 51 -10.74 -5.73 5.77
N VAL A 52 -10.80 -4.47 5.35
CA VAL A 52 -10.13 -4.00 4.12
C VAL A 52 -8.62 -4.13 4.21
N LEU A 53 -8.02 -3.87 5.38
CA LEU A 53 -6.57 -4.05 5.56
C LEU A 53 -6.15 -5.52 5.40
N ARG A 54 -6.93 -6.46 5.95
CA ARG A 54 -6.69 -7.90 5.79
C ARG A 54 -6.83 -8.35 4.33
N GLU A 55 -7.88 -7.91 3.66
CA GLU A 55 -8.13 -8.26 2.25
C GLU A 55 -7.04 -7.70 1.32
N LEU A 56 -6.63 -6.45 1.52
CA LEU A 56 -5.53 -5.83 0.76
C LEU A 56 -4.20 -6.53 1.02
N HIS A 57 -3.93 -6.93 2.25
CA HIS A 57 -2.70 -7.67 2.58
C HIS A 57 -2.67 -9.05 1.90
N ALA A 58 -3.79 -9.78 1.94
CA ALA A 58 -3.90 -11.09 1.30
C ALA A 58 -3.71 -11.00 -0.23
N ILE A 59 -4.35 -10.04 -0.88
CA ILE A 59 -4.24 -9.87 -2.33
C ILE A 59 -2.86 -9.35 -2.73
N ALA A 60 -2.25 -8.44 -1.97
CA ALA A 60 -0.89 -8.02 -2.24
C ALA A 60 0.11 -9.20 -2.21
N ALA A 61 -0.07 -10.12 -1.26
CA ALA A 61 0.74 -11.33 -1.16
C ALA A 61 0.48 -12.30 -2.34
N ASP A 62 -0.79 -12.54 -2.69
CA ASP A 62 -1.18 -13.38 -3.83
C ASP A 62 -0.59 -12.85 -5.16
N MET A 63 -0.55 -11.53 -5.32
CA MET A 63 0.01 -10.87 -6.48
C MET A 63 1.53 -10.71 -6.47
N GLY A 64 2.22 -11.23 -5.45
CA GLY A 64 3.68 -11.19 -5.36
C GLY A 64 4.26 -9.79 -5.13
N ILE A 65 3.48 -8.85 -4.62
CA ILE A 65 3.98 -7.51 -4.29
C ILE A 65 4.98 -7.64 -3.13
N ARG A 66 6.20 -7.14 -3.33
CA ARG A 66 7.26 -7.17 -2.31
C ARG A 66 7.04 -6.09 -1.25
N LEU A 67 6.08 -6.31 -0.37
CA LEU A 67 5.80 -5.43 0.76
C LEU A 67 6.91 -5.48 1.80
N GLU A 68 7.45 -4.31 2.18
CA GLU A 68 8.39 -4.20 3.31
C GLU A 68 7.70 -4.29 4.66
N ASN A 69 6.40 -4.01 4.70
CA ASN A 69 5.60 -3.95 5.91
C ASN A 69 4.13 -4.30 5.63
N GLU A 70 3.35 -4.47 6.69
CA GLU A 70 1.90 -4.57 6.60
C GLU A 70 1.26 -3.33 5.94
N VAL A 71 0.06 -3.52 5.41
CA VAL A 71 -0.74 -2.47 4.78
C VAL A 71 -1.07 -1.39 5.82
N MET A 72 -0.79 -0.13 5.49
CA MET A 72 -1.05 0.99 6.39
C MET A 72 -2.39 1.66 6.07
N GLY A 73 -3.25 1.78 7.08
CA GLY A 73 -4.41 2.65 7.02
C GLY A 73 -4.05 4.11 7.31
N ILE A 74 -4.49 5.05 6.47
CA ILE A 74 -4.33 6.49 6.68
C ILE A 74 -5.60 7.28 6.34
N SER A 75 -5.65 8.52 6.81
CA SER A 75 -6.55 9.56 6.31
C SER A 75 -5.73 10.78 5.91
N ALA A 76 -5.34 10.86 4.64
CA ALA A 76 -4.42 11.89 4.17
C ALA A 76 -5.04 13.29 4.10
N GLY A 77 -6.31 13.37 3.69
CA GLY A 77 -6.98 14.65 3.36
C GLY A 77 -7.94 15.19 4.42
N VAL A 78 -8.23 14.43 5.48
CA VAL A 78 -9.23 14.81 6.48
C VAL A 78 -8.61 14.94 7.87
N THR A 79 -8.08 13.85 8.44
CA THR A 79 -7.57 13.86 9.83
C THR A 79 -6.05 13.90 9.94
N GLY A 80 -5.32 13.59 8.85
CA GLY A 80 -3.87 13.40 8.88
C GLY A 80 -3.43 12.12 9.60
N GLN A 81 -4.37 11.27 10.04
CA GLN A 81 -4.08 10.04 10.75
C GLN A 81 -3.17 9.13 9.92
N GLY A 82 -2.12 8.62 10.57
CA GLY A 82 -1.17 7.68 9.97
C GLY A 82 -0.04 8.32 9.15
N LEU A 83 -0.12 9.62 8.78
CA LEU A 83 0.89 10.27 7.95
C LEU A 83 2.28 10.33 8.62
N GLY A 84 2.33 10.57 9.94
CA GLY A 84 3.59 10.54 10.68
C GLY A 84 4.25 9.15 10.66
N GLY A 85 3.45 8.09 10.72
CA GLY A 85 3.92 6.70 10.57
C GLY A 85 4.40 6.42 9.15
N LEU A 86 3.64 6.87 8.14
CA LEU A 86 3.99 6.74 6.72
C LEU A 86 5.34 7.40 6.41
N SER A 87 5.54 8.64 6.85
CA SER A 87 6.78 9.39 6.64
C SER A 87 8.00 8.66 7.22
N LYS A 88 7.87 8.12 8.43
CA LYS A 88 8.94 7.31 9.06
C LYS A 88 9.25 6.04 8.27
N ARG A 89 8.23 5.32 7.78
CA ARG A 89 8.44 4.10 6.99
C ARG A 89 9.09 4.38 5.65
N ILE A 90 8.66 5.44 4.94
CA ILE A 90 9.29 5.86 3.67
C ILE A 90 10.77 6.16 3.92
N ARG A 91 11.08 6.97 4.95
CA ARG A 91 12.48 7.28 5.32
C ARG A 91 13.28 6.00 5.55
N ASN A 92 12.74 5.05 6.31
CA ASN A 92 13.44 3.79 6.61
C ASN A 92 13.73 2.97 5.36
N ILE A 93 12.79 2.90 4.40
CA ILE A 93 12.99 2.17 3.15
C ILE A 93 14.10 2.83 2.32
N VAL A 94 14.06 4.16 2.19
CA VAL A 94 15.08 4.90 1.44
C VAL A 94 16.46 4.71 2.08
N THR A 95 16.58 4.94 3.39
CA THR A 95 17.87 4.79 4.08
C THR A 95 18.42 3.37 4.01
N LYS A 96 17.57 2.34 4.08
CA LYS A 96 17.99 0.94 3.89
C LYS A 96 18.49 0.70 2.47
N ALA A 97 17.77 1.19 1.46
CA ALA A 97 18.15 1.02 0.06
C ALA A 97 19.49 1.71 -0.25
N GLU A 98 19.71 2.91 0.30
CA GLU A 98 20.99 3.63 0.19
C GLU A 98 22.14 2.85 0.84
N ALA A 99 21.95 2.33 2.05
CA ALA A 99 22.98 1.54 2.73
C ALA A 99 23.38 0.28 1.94
N MET A 100 22.40 -0.39 1.31
CA MET A 100 22.64 -1.56 0.46
C MET A 100 23.36 -1.22 -0.85
N ALA A 101 23.26 0.01 -1.35
CA ALA A 101 23.92 0.42 -2.60
C ALA A 101 25.41 0.77 -2.41
N VAL A 102 25.86 0.97 -1.17
CA VAL A 102 27.25 1.34 -0.82
C VAL A 102 28.08 0.11 -0.40
N THR A 103 27.46 -1.06 -0.27
CA THR A 103 28.12 -2.33 0.11
C THR A 103 28.33 -3.21 -1.12
#